data_AF-A0A660UIX4-F1
#
_entry.id   AF-A0A660UIX4-F1
#
_cell.length_a   1.000
_cell.length_b   1.000
_cell.length_c   1.000
_cell.angle_alpha   90.00
_cell.angle_beta   90.00
_cell.angle_gamma   90.00
#
_symmetry.space_group_name_H-M   'P 1'
#
loop_
_entity.id
_entity.type
_entity.pdbx_description
1 polymer ?
#
loop_
_entity_poly.entity_id
_entity_poly.type
_entity_poly.pdbx_seq_one_letter_code
_entity_poly.pdbx_strand_id
1 'polypeptide(L)'
;DKYKDPQMLGDTARIAVEMGADVLKIDVPDDLDELKKIIKACMVPVFLLGGSKGNDAGAFLEKVDSTMKAGAAGVVVGRSVWQAKDIKKMVQALKLVVYEGKLEEAIELAKVTYS
;
A
#
# COMPACT_ATOMS: atom_id res chain seq x y z
N ASP A 1 9.77 -8.84 10.97
CA ASP A 1 9.81 -7.52 11.63
C ASP A 1 8.67 -7.49 12.63
N LYS A 2 8.92 -7.20 13.91
CA LYS A 2 7.87 -7.28 14.95
C LYS A 2 6.70 -6.33 14.68
N TYR A 3 6.93 -5.25 13.95
CA TYR A 3 5.89 -4.27 13.61
C TYR A 3 4.98 -4.73 12.45
N LYS A 4 5.27 -5.88 11.84
CA LYS A 4 4.46 -6.51 10.78
C LYS A 4 3.73 -7.76 11.24
N ASP A 5 3.82 -8.08 12.53
CA ASP A 5 3.09 -9.20 13.11
C ASP A 5 1.57 -8.98 12.92
N PRO A 6 0.85 -9.91 12.30
CA PRO A 6 -0.58 -9.74 12.02
C PRO A 6 -1.43 -9.48 13.26
N GLN A 7 -1.13 -10.14 14.37
CA GLN A 7 -1.88 -9.97 15.60
C GLN A 7 -1.64 -8.58 16.18
N MET A 8 -0.39 -8.12 16.23
CA MET A 8 -0.06 -6.76 16.65
C MET A 8 -0.74 -5.69 15.77
N LEU A 9 -0.74 -5.87 14.45
CA LEU A 9 -1.41 -4.97 13.52
C LEU A 9 -2.93 -4.95 13.73
N GLY A 10 -3.56 -6.11 13.92
CA GLY A 10 -4.99 -6.23 14.20
C GLY A 10 -5.40 -5.55 15.51
N ASP A 11 -4.66 -5.83 16.60
CA ASP A 11 -4.95 -5.28 17.92
C ASP A 11 -4.82 -3.76 17.93
N THR A 12 -3.75 -3.23 17.34
CA THR A 12 -3.53 -1.77 17.26
C THR A 12 -4.53 -1.07 16.34
N ALA A 13 -4.91 -1.69 15.22
CA ALA A 13 -5.97 -1.21 14.35
C ALA A 13 -7.31 -1.12 15.10
N ARG A 14 -7.67 -2.15 15.87
CA ARG A 14 -8.90 -2.15 16.66
C ARG A 14 -8.90 -1.06 17.72
N ILE A 15 -7.80 -0.92 18.47
CA ILE A 15 -7.64 0.14 19.48
C ILE A 15 -7.84 1.51 18.83
N ALA A 16 -7.20 1.79 17.69
CA ALA A 16 -7.33 3.06 17.01
C ALA A 16 -8.78 3.37 16.58
N VAL A 17 -9.51 2.37 16.09
CA VAL A 17 -10.93 2.52 15.73
C VAL A 17 -11.80 2.82 16.95
N GLU A 18 -11.61 2.08 18.05
CA GLU A 18 -12.35 2.31 19.31
C GLU A 18 -12.05 3.69 19.92
N MET A 19 -10.86 4.24 19.65
CA MET A 19 -10.48 5.60 20.03
C MET A 19 -11.09 6.69 19.13
N GLY A 20 -11.82 6.32 18.07
CA GLY A 20 -12.49 7.25 17.17
C GLY A 20 -11.70 7.62 15.92
N ALA A 21 -10.77 6.78 15.46
CA ALA A 21 -10.10 7.01 14.18
C ALA A 21 -11.09 6.88 13.01
N ASP A 22 -11.16 7.90 12.15
CA ASP A 22 -11.98 7.87 10.92
C ASP A 22 -11.34 7.09 9.77
N VAL A 23 -10.02 6.94 9.80
CA VAL A 23 -9.21 6.21 8.82
C VAL A 23 -8.03 5.55 9.51
N LEU A 24 -7.59 4.41 8.97
CA LEU A 24 -6.40 3.72 9.47
C LEU A 24 -5.28 3.77 8.45
N LYS A 25 -4.06 3.94 8.96
CA LYS A 25 -2.82 3.73 8.21
C LYS A 25 -2.02 2.65 8.91
N ILE A 26 -1.88 1.48 8.29
CA ILE A 26 -1.19 0.33 8.88
C ILE A 26 -0.07 -0.18 7.97
N ASP A 27 0.88 -0.93 8.54
CA ASP A 27 1.89 -1.64 7.75
C ASP A 27 1.28 -2.88 7.05
N VAL A 28 2.01 -3.42 6.08
CA VAL A 28 1.61 -4.62 5.32
C VAL A 28 2.29 -5.84 5.95
N PRO A 29 1.54 -6.82 6.51
CA PRO A 29 2.11 -8.09 6.93
C PRO A 29 2.65 -8.85 5.70
N ASP A 30 3.53 -9.82 5.93
CA ASP A 30 4.11 -10.60 4.83
C ASP A 30 3.07 -11.56 4.19
N ASP A 31 2.05 -11.97 4.96
CA ASP A 31 0.90 -12.75 4.48
C ASP A 31 -0.30 -11.84 4.15
N LEU A 32 -0.70 -11.84 2.87
CA LEU A 32 -1.83 -11.04 2.38
C LEU A 32 -3.19 -11.54 2.84
N ASP A 33 -3.33 -12.82 3.20
CA ASP A 33 -4.60 -13.33 3.72
C ASP A 33 -4.83 -12.85 5.16
N GLU A 34 -3.77 -12.70 5.94
CA GLU A 34 -3.84 -12.02 7.24
C GLU A 34 -4.21 -10.53 7.09
N LEU A 35 -3.63 -9.85 6.10
CA LEU A 35 -4.01 -8.48 5.78
C LEU A 35 -5.52 -8.36 5.46
N LYS A 36 -6.07 -9.26 4.64
CA LYS A 36 -7.51 -9.29 4.32
C LYS A 36 -8.36 -9.45 5.58
N LYS A 37 -7.97 -10.32 6.51
CA LYS A 37 -8.68 -10.52 7.78
C LYS A 37 -8.69 -9.23 8.62
N ILE A 38 -7.54 -8.57 8.72
CA ILE A 38 -7.41 -7.29 9.45
C ILE A 38 -8.31 -6.23 8.82
N ILE A 39 -8.22 -6.02 7.51
CA ILE A 39 -9.03 -5.02 6.79
C ILE A 39 -10.52 -5.30 6.99
N LYS A 40 -10.95 -6.56 6.85
CA LYS A 40 -12.35 -6.96 7.02
C LYS A 40 -12.87 -6.74 8.44
N ALA A 41 -12.00 -6.82 9.45
CA ALA A 41 -12.34 -6.58 10.85
C ALA A 41 -12.40 -5.07 11.19
N CYS A 42 -11.83 -4.19 10.36
CA CYS A 42 -11.85 -2.75 10.56
C CYS A 42 -13.16 -2.15 10.04
N MET A 43 -13.78 -1.27 10.84
CA MET A 43 -15.04 -0.59 10.49
C MET A 43 -14.83 0.73 9.73
N VAL A 44 -13.57 1.09 9.45
CA VAL A 44 -13.18 2.34 8.78
C VAL A 44 -12.20 2.06 7.64
N PRO A 45 -12.06 2.96 6.66
CA PRO A 45 -11.15 2.78 5.54
C PRO A 45 -9.71 2.55 5.98
N VAL A 46 -9.08 1.49 5.45
CA VAL A 46 -7.70 1.13 5.76
C VAL A 46 -6.81 1.46 4.57
N PHE A 47 -5.81 2.32 4.80
CA PHE A 47 -4.75 2.63 3.85
C PHE A 47 -3.47 1.93 4.28
N LEU A 48 -2.75 1.35 3.33
CA LEU A 48 -1.50 0.67 3.68
C LEU A 48 -0.28 1.57 3.46
N LEU A 49 0.69 1.40 4.35
CA LEU A 49 2.00 1.99 4.23
C LEU A 49 2.73 1.35 3.05
N GLY A 50 2.89 2.13 1.99
CA GLY A 50 3.81 1.77 0.91
C GLY A 50 5.16 2.46 1.10
N GLY A 51 6.23 1.74 0.72
CA GLY A 51 7.56 2.32 0.55
C GLY A 51 8.63 1.71 1.42
N SER A 52 9.03 0.49 1.05
CA SER A 52 10.39 0.02 1.30
C SER A 52 11.37 0.80 0.41
N LYS A 53 12.62 0.94 0.88
CA LYS A 53 13.75 1.32 0.04
C LYS A 53 13.77 0.36 -1.16
N GLY A 54 13.59 0.88 -2.36
CA GLY A 54 13.67 0.07 -3.56
C GLY A 54 13.94 0.95 -4.75
N ASN A 55 15.00 0.63 -5.49
CA ASN A 55 15.26 1.19 -6.81
C ASN A 55 14.39 0.50 -7.88
N ASP A 56 13.31 -0.17 -7.46
CA ASP A 56 12.47 -1.01 -8.31
C ASP A 56 11.02 -0.54 -8.21
N ALA A 57 10.57 0.15 -9.25
CA ALA A 57 9.20 0.58 -9.39
C ALA A 57 8.22 -0.58 -9.54
N GLY A 58 8.64 -1.65 -10.22
CA GLY A 58 7.79 -2.79 -10.53
C GLY A 58 7.38 -3.51 -9.26
N ALA A 59 8.37 -3.90 -8.45
CA ALA A 59 8.12 -4.55 -7.15
C ALA A 59 7.26 -3.67 -6.21
N PHE A 60 7.45 -2.35 -6.25
CA PHE A 60 6.61 -1.43 -5.49
C PHE A 60 5.16 -1.42 -5.98
N LEU A 61 4.93 -1.31 -7.30
CA LEU A 61 3.59 -1.30 -7.89
C LEU A 61 2.88 -2.65 -7.71
N GLU A 62 3.59 -3.78 -7.80
CA GLU A 62 3.06 -5.12 -7.49
C GLU A 62 2.59 -5.24 -6.04
N LYS A 63 3.34 -4.66 -5.10
CA LYS A 63 2.93 -4.61 -3.70
C LYS A 63 1.69 -3.73 -3.50
N VAL A 64 1.59 -2.61 -4.21
CA VAL A 64 0.40 -1.75 -4.19
C VAL A 64 -0.80 -2.49 -4.79
N ASP A 65 -0.66 -3.21 -5.90
CA ASP A 65 -1.73 -3.98 -6.51
C ASP A 65 -2.23 -5.09 -5.58
N SER A 66 -1.31 -5.85 -4.99
CA SER A 66 -1.62 -6.90 -4.01
C SER A 66 -2.36 -6.37 -2.78
N THR A 67 -1.98 -5.17 -2.33
CA THR A 67 -2.62 -4.42 -1.25
C THR A 67 -4.05 -4.02 -1.60
N MET A 68 -4.28 -3.48 -2.80
CA MET A 68 -5.62 -3.10 -3.25
C MET A 68 -6.52 -4.34 -3.36
N LYS A 69 -5.99 -5.45 -3.89
CA LYS A 69 -6.69 -6.74 -3.97
C LYS A 69 -7.02 -7.35 -2.60
N ALA A 70 -6.31 -6.96 -1.54
CA ALA A 70 -6.63 -7.34 -0.17
C ALA A 70 -7.79 -6.54 0.44
N GLY A 71 -8.31 -5.53 -0.26
CA GLY A 71 -9.45 -4.71 0.17
C GLY A 71 -9.05 -3.36 0.77
N ALA A 72 -7.79 -2.93 0.63
CA ALA A 72 -7.37 -1.63 1.11
C ALA A 72 -8.12 -0.50 0.38
N ALA A 73 -8.42 0.58 1.10
CA ALA A 73 -9.03 1.78 0.55
C ALA A 73 -8.04 2.63 -0.28
N GLY A 74 -6.75 2.36 -0.15
CA GLY A 74 -5.69 3.05 -0.88
C GLY A 74 -4.32 2.84 -0.23
N VAL A 75 -3.37 3.68 -0.61
CA VAL A 75 -2.00 3.66 -0.08
C VAL A 75 -1.57 5.03 0.41
N VAL A 76 -0.78 5.05 1.48
CA VAL A 76 -0.08 6.25 1.95
C VAL A 76 1.41 6.06 1.71
N VAL A 77 1.92 6.70 0.67
CA VAL A 77 3.29 6.54 0.15
C VAL A 77 4.03 7.87 0.14
N GLY A 78 5.33 7.83 0.39
CA GLY A 78 6.19 9.02 0.40
C GLY A 78 7.47 8.80 -0.40
N ARG A 79 8.45 8.14 0.22
CA ARG A 79 9.79 7.91 -0.36
C ARG A 79 9.77 7.28 -1.75
N SER A 80 8.95 6.27 -1.97
CA SER A 80 8.83 5.61 -3.29
C SER A 80 8.32 6.53 -4.40
N VAL A 81 7.69 7.67 -4.05
CA VAL A 81 7.22 8.67 -5.01
C VAL A 81 8.24 9.79 -5.17
N TRP A 82 8.60 10.50 -4.10
CA TRP A 82 9.46 11.68 -4.23
C TRP A 82 10.94 11.36 -4.51
N GLN A 83 11.38 10.12 -4.35
CA GLN A 83 12.74 9.67 -4.72
C GLN A 83 12.79 9.04 -6.13
N ALA A 84 11.65 8.94 -6.82
CA ALA A 84 11.62 8.50 -8.20
C ALA A 84 12.28 9.55 -9.12
N LYS A 85 12.96 9.15 -10.20
CA LYS A 85 13.60 10.13 -11.12
C LYS A 85 12.56 11.03 -11.80
N ASP A 86 11.38 10.48 -12.07
CA ASP A 86 10.20 11.18 -12.61
C ASP A 86 9.00 10.94 -11.68
N ILE A 87 8.81 11.89 -10.75
CA ILE A 87 7.71 11.89 -9.77
C ILE A 87 6.35 11.85 -10.47
N LYS A 88 6.20 12.55 -11.59
CA LYS A 88 4.92 12.66 -12.31
C LYS A 88 4.49 11.29 -12.86
N LYS A 89 5.42 10.58 -13.51
CA LYS A 89 5.15 9.22 -14.00
C LYS A 89 4.84 8.24 -12.87
N MET A 90 5.55 8.32 -11.75
CA MET A 90 5.27 7.48 -10.59
C MET A 90 3.86 7.72 -10.02
N VAL A 91 3.44 8.97 -9.89
CA VAL A 91 2.07 9.31 -9.45
C VAL A 91 1.02 8.80 -10.45
N GLN A 92 1.27 8.93 -11.75
CA GLN A 92 0.38 8.39 -12.79
C GLN A 92 0.30 6.86 -12.74
N ALA A 93 1.42 6.17 -12.55
CA ALA A 93 1.46 4.72 -12.39
C ALA A 93 0.66 4.27 -11.15
N LEU A 94 0.83 4.96 -10.01
CA LEU A 94 0.03 4.69 -8.81
C LEU A 94 -1.46 4.87 -9.05
N LYS A 95 -1.86 5.90 -9.82
CA LYS A 95 -3.26 6.12 -10.18
C LYS A 95 -3.84 4.92 -10.95
N LEU A 96 -3.09 4.41 -11.94
CA LEU A 96 -3.50 3.24 -12.73
C LEU A 96 -3.70 1.99 -11.86
N VAL A 97 -2.85 1.77 -10.85
CA VAL A 97 -3.01 0.63 -9.94
C VAL A 97 -4.16 0.84 -8.96
N VAL A 98 -4.17 1.97 -8.23
CA VAL A 98 -5.10 2.21 -7.12
C VAL A 98 -6.54 2.38 -7.58
N TYR A 99 -6.76 3.03 -8.73
CA TYR A 99 -8.12 3.35 -9.19
C TYR A 99 -8.58 2.50 -10.38
N GLU A 100 -7.67 1.93 -11.18
CA GLU A 100 -8.03 1.25 -12.43
C GLU A 100 -7.62 -0.23 -12.45
N GLY A 101 -6.84 -0.72 -11.47
CA GLY A 101 -6.36 -2.11 -11.43
C GLY A 101 -5.44 -2.50 -12.59
N LYS A 102 -4.79 -1.52 -13.24
CA LYS A 102 -3.97 -1.73 -14.44
C LYS A 102 -2.47 -1.81 -14.11
N LEU A 103 -2.06 -2.91 -13.48
CA LEU A 103 -0.67 -3.11 -13.03
C LEU A 103 0.34 -3.09 -14.17
N GLU A 104 0.08 -3.80 -15.27
CA GLU A 104 1.00 -3.93 -16.40
C GLU A 104 1.31 -2.57 -17.03
N GLU A 105 0.27 -1.77 -17.32
CA GLU A 105 0.39 -0.41 -17.85
C GLU A 105 1.16 0.51 -16.88
N ALA A 106 0.90 0.38 -15.58
CA ALA A 106 1.60 1.14 -14.56
C ALA A 106 3.11 0.83 -14.52
N ILE A 107 3.47 -0.45 -14.62
CA ILE A 107 4.87 -0.89 -14.65
C ILE A 107 5.58 -0.35 -15.90
N GLU A 108 4.97 -0.46 -17.09
CA GLU A 108 5.54 0.08 -18.31
C GLU A 108 5.77 1.60 -18.23
N LEU A 109 4.80 2.34 -17.69
CA LEU A 109 4.93 3.77 -17.47
C LEU A 109 6.08 4.10 -16.50
N ALA A 110 6.25 3.29 -15.46
CA ALA A 110 7.25 3.49 -14.42
C ALA A 110 8.68 3.05 -14.83
N LYS A 111 8.86 2.15 -15.81
CA LYS A 111 10.20 1.73 -16.31
C LYS A 111 11.07 2.89 -16.78
N VAL A 112 10.45 3.93 -17.34
CA VAL A 112 11.15 5.14 -17.83
C VAL A 112 11.65 6.05 -16.68
N THR A 113 11.35 5.68 -15.44
CA THR A 113 11.58 6.48 -14.22
C THR A 113 12.83 6.05 -13.47
N TYR A 114 13.50 4.95 -13.87
CA TYR A 114 14.66 4.41 -13.14
C TYR A 114 15.91 4.17 -14.00
N SER A 115 15.88 4.38 -15.33
CA SER A 115 17.07 4.34 -16.22
C SER A 115 18.10 5.40 -15.88
#